data_AF-A0A3P1B5S7-F1
#
_entry.id   AF-A0A3P1B5S7-F1
#
_cell.length_a   1.000
_cell.length_b   1.000
_cell.length_c   1.000
_cell.angle_alpha   90.00
_cell.angle_beta   90.00
_cell.angle_gamma   90.00
#
_symmetry.space_group_name_H-M   'P 1'
#
loop_
_entity.id
_entity.type
_entity.pdbx_description
1 polymer ?
#
loop_
_entity_poly.entity_id
_entity_poly.type
_entity_poly.pdbx_seq_one_letter_code
_entity_poly.pdbx_strand_id
1 'polypeptide(L)'
;METKKEFFKKVDFTKKLQNGLTTLVSQKLLCIAWYGNAVSNKKIKILWLYVKNKKEAAAVFSDQNRAVFFADEEVLVVLLDEDDVTKHKKLNSPFIHLNLSKAEVMYTDDETAMLSDYYFWEHFKKFKERYIERQQLLKSYTDDFIKDELEGSCYLFLKGYEKELETLELLFLGAVNVKGSLTERLLIIEKICPLLKSVFVKQGSDTFYLLEQQSLSDAGIYDDWGKALKKAQKKIKKIILQIFEELDKNKQIVSLQQQDTVPFKYSDHLKQLQSSEEVEEIFLFHETVSYLGNKTVRCFYLLLITKEKVSKPLQEIIREIETADDEVQFAIIAHNRFYIQYNVYVQQGFYKKVCKSGNRIHTSGYQPAIHWRNNWYSDYHENLFEIKYSTKNIANFVDNTILVTEDYLEIPSKKLRECFVCTLQIYILYYLDYVPNSKNINTLLQLVRYAGITNEEFEQLVQNIKPLLFNDEVDRNKVREKNIRLQGQMLQNLQSFFRIINLSQAEIE
;
A
#
# COMPACT_ATOMS: atom_id res chain seq x y z
N MET A 1 -24.84 -7.62 -48.76
CA MET A 1 -23.51 -7.13 -48.33
C MET A 1 -23.72 -6.46 -46.98
N GLU A 2 -23.91 -7.27 -45.94
CA GLU A 2 -24.01 -6.78 -44.57
C GLU A 2 -22.67 -6.18 -44.19
N THR A 3 -22.70 -4.91 -43.82
CA THR A 3 -21.54 -4.11 -43.43
C THR A 3 -20.83 -4.78 -42.26
N LYS A 4 -19.50 -4.81 -42.31
CA LYS A 4 -18.53 -5.41 -41.36
C LYS A 4 -18.62 -4.96 -39.88
N LYS A 5 -19.77 -4.42 -39.42
CA LYS A 5 -19.95 -3.76 -38.12
C LYS A 5 -20.65 -4.60 -37.04
N GLU A 6 -21.13 -5.81 -37.30
CA GLU A 6 -21.85 -6.62 -36.30
C GLU A 6 -21.17 -7.94 -35.91
N PHE A 7 -19.85 -8.07 -36.05
CA PHE A 7 -19.15 -9.33 -35.68
C PHE A 7 -19.06 -9.58 -34.17
N PHE A 8 -19.07 -8.52 -33.36
CA PHE A 8 -18.98 -8.61 -31.90
C PHE A 8 -20.25 -8.03 -31.29
N LYS A 9 -21.03 -8.84 -30.57
CA LYS A 9 -22.27 -8.43 -29.90
C LYS A 9 -22.06 -7.15 -29.06
N LYS A 10 -22.75 -6.05 -29.38
CA LYS A 10 -23.04 -4.85 -28.53
C LYS A 10 -22.05 -4.46 -27.41
N VAL A 11 -20.74 -4.57 -27.61
CA VAL A 11 -19.71 -4.09 -26.67
C VAL A 11 -18.89 -3.02 -27.36
N ASP A 12 -18.80 -1.85 -26.74
CA ASP A 12 -18.07 -0.70 -27.27
C ASP A 12 -16.60 -0.79 -26.80
N PHE A 13 -15.76 -1.38 -27.64
CA PHE A 13 -14.31 -1.44 -27.42
C PHE A 13 -13.65 -0.17 -27.94
N THR A 14 -12.44 0.15 -27.46
CA THR A 14 -11.70 1.26 -28.09
C THR A 14 -11.46 0.98 -29.56
N LYS A 15 -11.29 2.06 -30.34
CA LYS A 15 -11.03 1.97 -31.78
C LYS A 15 -9.81 1.10 -32.09
N LYS A 16 -8.78 1.10 -31.22
CA LYS A 16 -7.58 0.28 -31.39
C LYS A 16 -7.91 -1.21 -31.26
N LEU A 17 -8.58 -1.60 -30.18
CA LEU A 17 -8.97 -3.00 -29.94
C LEU A 17 -9.94 -3.49 -31.02
N GLN A 18 -10.93 -2.69 -31.40
CA GLN A 18 -11.91 -3.04 -32.43
C GLN A 18 -11.25 -3.27 -33.82
N ASN A 19 -10.28 -2.44 -34.19
CA ASN A 19 -9.52 -2.62 -35.43
C ASN A 19 -8.69 -3.92 -35.39
N GLY A 20 -8.04 -4.22 -34.27
CA GLY A 20 -7.28 -5.45 -34.10
C GLY A 20 -8.16 -6.69 -34.19
N LEU A 21 -9.30 -6.70 -33.50
CA LEU A 21 -10.28 -7.80 -33.58
C LEU A 21 -10.81 -8.02 -35.01
N THR A 22 -11.15 -6.93 -35.71
CA THR A 22 -11.59 -7.00 -37.13
C THR A 22 -10.49 -7.56 -38.03
N THR A 23 -9.23 -7.22 -37.73
CA THR A 23 -8.07 -7.73 -38.45
C THR A 23 -7.90 -9.23 -38.22
N LEU A 24 -8.00 -9.72 -36.97
CA LEU A 24 -7.93 -11.15 -36.67
C LEU A 24 -9.03 -11.96 -37.38
N VAL A 25 -10.27 -11.45 -37.40
CA VAL A 25 -11.37 -12.10 -38.13
C VAL A 25 -11.10 -12.11 -39.63
N SER A 26 -10.68 -10.99 -40.22
CA SER A 26 -10.43 -10.92 -41.66
C SER A 26 -9.26 -11.78 -42.13
N GLN A 27 -8.26 -11.99 -41.26
CA GLN A 27 -7.14 -12.90 -41.49
C GLN A 27 -7.44 -14.37 -41.10
N LYS A 28 -8.66 -14.68 -40.65
CA LYS A 28 -9.06 -16.02 -40.16
C LYS A 28 -8.17 -16.57 -39.04
N LEU A 29 -7.62 -15.69 -38.20
CA LEU A 29 -6.77 -16.03 -37.07
C LEU A 29 -7.55 -16.27 -35.78
N LEU A 30 -8.70 -15.61 -35.62
CA LEU A 30 -9.59 -15.77 -34.47
C LEU A 30 -10.55 -16.95 -34.69
N CYS A 31 -10.59 -17.88 -33.74
CA CYS A 31 -11.53 -19.00 -33.73
C CYS A 31 -12.74 -18.69 -32.85
N ILE A 32 -12.53 -18.31 -31.58
CA ILE A 32 -13.61 -18.02 -30.63
C ILE A 32 -13.21 -16.83 -29.76
N ALA A 33 -14.17 -15.95 -29.43
CA ALA A 33 -13.96 -14.89 -28.46
C ALA A 33 -15.01 -14.95 -27.34
N TRP A 34 -14.55 -14.80 -26.09
CA TRP A 34 -15.39 -14.65 -24.90
C TRP A 34 -15.11 -13.32 -24.22
N TYR A 35 -16.16 -12.64 -23.77
CA TYR A 35 -16.04 -11.41 -23.01
C TYR A 35 -16.88 -11.48 -21.75
N GLY A 36 -16.19 -11.43 -20.61
CA GLY A 36 -16.79 -11.66 -19.30
C GLY A 36 -16.11 -10.87 -18.21
N ASN A 37 -16.60 -11.06 -16.99
CA ASN A 37 -15.95 -10.52 -15.80
C ASN A 37 -14.94 -11.53 -15.27
N ALA A 38 -13.85 -11.05 -14.67
CA ALA A 38 -12.98 -11.92 -13.88
C ALA A 38 -13.75 -12.56 -12.72
N VAL A 39 -13.65 -13.88 -12.58
CA VAL A 39 -14.43 -14.65 -11.58
C VAL A 39 -14.21 -14.13 -10.16
N SER A 40 -12.98 -13.76 -9.81
CA SER A 40 -12.62 -13.25 -8.48
C SER A 40 -12.70 -11.72 -8.32
N ASN A 41 -12.95 -10.96 -9.40
CA ASN A 41 -13.13 -9.51 -9.33
C ASN A 41 -14.03 -9.01 -10.46
N LYS A 42 -15.33 -8.84 -10.16
CA LYS A 42 -16.34 -8.42 -11.14
C LYS A 42 -16.12 -7.03 -11.76
N LYS A 43 -15.22 -6.22 -11.21
CA LYS A 43 -14.86 -4.91 -11.78
C LYS A 43 -13.90 -5.03 -12.97
N ILE A 44 -13.23 -6.17 -13.11
CA ILE A 44 -12.28 -6.40 -14.20
C ILE A 44 -12.97 -7.16 -15.32
N LYS A 45 -12.92 -6.59 -16.53
CA LYS A 45 -13.36 -7.24 -17.77
C LYS A 45 -12.21 -7.97 -18.42
N ILE A 46 -12.49 -9.16 -18.92
CA ILE A 46 -11.50 -9.98 -19.64
C ILE A 46 -12.09 -10.38 -20.99
N LEU A 47 -11.28 -10.23 -22.03
CA LEU A 47 -11.55 -10.69 -23.39
C LEU A 47 -10.61 -11.86 -23.70
N TRP A 48 -11.13 -13.09 -23.68
CA TRP A 48 -10.37 -14.27 -24.08
C TRP A 48 -10.55 -14.51 -25.58
N LEU A 49 -9.44 -14.64 -26.29
CA LEU A 49 -9.39 -14.89 -27.73
C LEU A 49 -8.70 -16.22 -27.98
N TYR A 50 -9.46 -17.23 -28.40
CA TYR A 50 -8.90 -18.47 -28.91
C TYR A 50 -8.51 -18.30 -30.37
N VAL A 51 -7.22 -18.44 -30.66
CA VAL A 51 -6.61 -18.12 -31.95
C VAL A 51 -5.80 -19.30 -32.49
N LYS A 52 -5.68 -19.38 -33.82
CA LYS A 52 -4.89 -20.43 -34.49
C LYS A 52 -3.39 -20.31 -34.21
N ASN A 53 -2.88 -19.07 -34.13
CA ASN A 53 -1.47 -18.79 -33.86
C ASN A 53 -1.34 -17.53 -32.99
N LYS A 54 -0.87 -17.70 -31.74
CA LYS A 54 -0.67 -16.58 -30.81
C LYS A 54 0.33 -15.53 -31.28
N LYS A 55 1.41 -15.93 -31.96
CA LYS A 55 2.46 -14.98 -32.37
C LYS A 55 1.94 -14.04 -33.45
N GLU A 56 1.25 -14.60 -34.45
CA GLU A 56 0.61 -13.82 -35.51
C GLU A 56 -0.52 -12.96 -34.95
N ALA A 57 -1.36 -13.52 -34.08
CA ALA A 57 -2.43 -12.76 -33.43
C ALA A 57 -1.91 -11.62 -32.56
N ALA A 58 -0.82 -11.82 -31.80
CA ALA A 58 -0.19 -10.76 -31.01
C ALA A 58 0.39 -9.64 -31.89
N ALA A 59 0.94 -9.98 -33.07
CA ALA A 59 1.50 -9.00 -34.00
C ALA A 59 0.45 -8.02 -34.56
N VAL A 60 -0.82 -8.43 -34.62
CA VAL A 60 -1.94 -7.56 -35.03
C VAL A 60 -2.17 -6.39 -34.07
N PHE A 61 -1.68 -6.47 -32.83
CA PHE A 61 -1.87 -5.45 -31.79
C PHE A 61 -0.62 -4.61 -31.45
N SER A 62 0.49 -4.66 -32.22
CA SER A 62 1.85 -4.09 -31.98
C SER A 62 1.94 -2.65 -31.36
N ASP A 63 2.97 -2.19 -30.63
CA ASP A 63 4.42 -2.51 -30.44
C ASP A 63 4.83 -3.29 -29.16
N GLN A 64 3.89 -3.72 -28.32
CA GLN A 64 4.28 -4.33 -27.03
C GLN A 64 4.52 -5.84 -27.19
N ASN A 65 5.78 -6.22 -27.35
CA ASN A 65 6.28 -7.60 -27.19
C ASN A 65 6.03 -8.20 -25.78
N ARG A 66 5.20 -7.57 -24.95
CA ARG A 66 4.76 -8.05 -23.64
C ARG A 66 3.55 -8.98 -23.81
N ALA A 67 3.88 -10.18 -24.24
CA ALA A 67 3.35 -11.44 -23.75
C ALA A 67 1.90 -11.49 -23.21
N VAL A 68 1.03 -12.18 -23.96
CA VAL A 68 -0.24 -12.80 -23.53
C VAL A 68 -1.35 -11.83 -23.10
N PHE A 69 -1.01 -10.64 -22.61
CA PHE A 69 -1.91 -9.70 -21.96
C PHE A 69 -1.65 -8.27 -22.43
N PHE A 70 -2.67 -7.59 -22.95
CA PHE A 70 -2.63 -6.14 -23.13
C PHE A 70 -3.88 -5.51 -22.53
N ALA A 71 -3.68 -4.43 -21.79
CA ALA A 71 -4.74 -3.66 -21.18
C ALA A 71 -5.19 -2.58 -22.16
N ASP A 72 -6.47 -2.63 -22.54
CA ASP A 72 -7.14 -1.52 -23.22
C ASP A 72 -8.00 -0.80 -22.19
N GLU A 73 -7.41 0.18 -21.49
CA GLU A 73 -7.88 1.05 -20.38
C GLU A 73 -8.76 0.41 -19.27
N GLU A 74 -9.70 -0.46 -19.61
CA GLU A 74 -10.64 -1.20 -18.74
C GLU A 74 -10.72 -2.72 -19.03
N VAL A 75 -10.17 -3.22 -20.14
CA VAL A 75 -10.28 -4.64 -20.56
C VAL A 75 -8.90 -5.32 -20.63
N LEU A 76 -8.78 -6.49 -19.99
CA LEU A 76 -7.63 -7.37 -20.12
C LEU A 76 -7.85 -8.34 -21.29
N VAL A 77 -7.02 -8.29 -22.32
CA VAL A 77 -7.10 -9.25 -23.44
C VAL A 77 -6.19 -10.44 -23.19
N VAL A 78 -6.67 -11.67 -23.43
CA VAL A 78 -5.92 -12.91 -23.24
C VAL A 78 -5.95 -13.73 -24.52
N LEU A 79 -4.77 -14.10 -25.04
CA LEU A 79 -4.68 -14.99 -26.20
C LEU A 79 -4.49 -16.45 -25.76
N LEU A 80 -5.31 -17.34 -26.31
CA LEU A 80 -5.27 -18.78 -26.12
C LEU A 80 -5.03 -19.48 -27.47
N ASP A 81 -4.25 -20.55 -27.50
CA ASP A 81 -4.10 -21.43 -28.68
C ASP A 81 -4.28 -22.91 -28.30
N GLU A 82 -4.17 -23.81 -29.29
CA GLU A 82 -4.38 -25.25 -29.09
C GLU A 82 -3.40 -25.83 -28.06
N ASP A 83 -2.19 -25.26 -27.94
CA ASP A 83 -1.22 -25.67 -26.94
C ASP A 83 -1.73 -25.39 -25.52
N ASP A 84 -2.38 -24.24 -25.27
CA ASP A 84 -3.01 -23.98 -23.98
C ASP A 84 -4.17 -24.94 -23.72
N VAL A 85 -5.05 -25.13 -24.70
CA VAL A 85 -6.22 -26.04 -24.56
C VAL A 85 -5.74 -27.45 -24.24
N THR A 86 -4.72 -27.93 -24.95
CA THR A 86 -4.07 -29.22 -24.70
C THR A 86 -3.42 -29.26 -23.32
N LYS A 87 -2.76 -28.18 -22.89
CA LYS A 87 -2.18 -28.06 -21.56
C LYS A 87 -3.24 -28.11 -20.47
N HIS A 88 -4.38 -27.44 -20.62
CA HIS A 88 -5.49 -27.49 -19.66
C HIS A 88 -6.06 -28.90 -19.52
N LYS A 89 -6.27 -29.61 -20.63
CA LYS A 89 -6.67 -31.02 -20.63
C LYS A 89 -5.67 -31.89 -19.86
N LYS A 90 -4.37 -31.75 -20.16
CA LYS A 90 -3.29 -32.50 -19.47
C LYS A 90 -3.23 -32.16 -17.98
N LEU A 91 -3.40 -30.90 -17.62
CA LEU A 91 -3.31 -30.42 -16.24
C LEU A 91 -4.58 -30.68 -15.43
N ASN A 92 -5.67 -31.13 -16.06
CA ASN A 92 -6.99 -31.22 -15.44
C ASN A 92 -7.45 -29.86 -14.88
N SER A 93 -7.11 -28.78 -15.57
CA SER A 93 -7.36 -27.44 -15.05
C SER A 93 -8.84 -27.07 -15.19
N PRO A 94 -9.46 -26.48 -14.14
CA PRO A 94 -10.87 -26.07 -14.15
C PRO A 94 -11.16 -24.81 -15.00
N PHE A 95 -10.14 -24.21 -15.63
CA PHE A 95 -10.22 -22.89 -16.27
C PHE A 95 -11.37 -22.73 -17.26
N ILE A 96 -11.52 -23.69 -18.19
CA ILE A 96 -12.51 -23.63 -19.27
C ILE A 96 -13.93 -23.53 -18.68
N HIS A 97 -14.22 -24.36 -17.68
CA HIS A 97 -15.52 -24.34 -17.01
C HIS A 97 -15.75 -23.07 -16.18
N LEU A 98 -14.72 -22.57 -15.50
CA LEU A 98 -14.83 -21.40 -14.62
C LEU A 98 -14.99 -20.08 -15.38
N ASN A 99 -14.28 -19.92 -16.49
CA ASN A 99 -14.12 -18.62 -17.14
C ASN A 99 -14.67 -18.54 -18.57
N LEU A 100 -14.88 -19.68 -19.26
CA LEU A 100 -15.29 -19.70 -20.67
C LEU A 100 -16.74 -20.20 -20.83
N SER A 101 -17.69 -19.41 -20.35
CA SER A 101 -19.11 -19.73 -20.47
C SER A 101 -19.63 -19.54 -21.90
N LYS A 102 -20.51 -20.45 -22.37
CA LYS A 102 -21.23 -20.29 -23.65
C LYS A 102 -22.05 -18.99 -23.71
N ALA A 103 -22.51 -18.49 -22.56
CA ALA A 103 -23.28 -17.24 -22.48
C ALA A 103 -22.43 -16.00 -22.77
N GLU A 104 -21.11 -16.07 -22.56
CA GLU A 104 -20.17 -14.96 -22.71
C GLU A 104 -19.48 -14.94 -24.09
N VAL A 105 -19.85 -15.87 -24.98
CA VAL A 105 -19.33 -15.95 -26.35
C VAL A 105 -19.80 -14.74 -27.16
N MET A 106 -18.84 -14.01 -27.69
CA MET A 106 -19.05 -12.89 -28.61
C MET A 106 -18.92 -13.30 -30.08
N TYR A 107 -18.01 -14.24 -30.38
CA TYR A 107 -17.67 -14.65 -31.73
C TYR A 107 -17.28 -16.14 -31.75
N THR A 108 -17.62 -16.83 -32.84
CA THR A 108 -17.14 -18.18 -33.16
C THR A 108 -17.05 -18.28 -34.68
N ASP A 109 -15.97 -18.85 -35.19
CA ASP A 109 -15.89 -19.22 -36.59
C ASP A 109 -16.76 -20.47 -36.87
N ASP A 110 -17.08 -20.71 -38.14
CA ASP A 110 -17.96 -21.82 -38.52
C ASP A 110 -17.28 -23.20 -38.37
N GLU A 111 -15.95 -23.23 -38.22
CA GLU A 111 -15.13 -24.45 -38.27
C GLU A 111 -14.74 -24.97 -36.88
N THR A 112 -14.75 -24.13 -35.84
CA THR A 112 -14.27 -24.47 -34.51
C THR A 112 -15.39 -24.89 -33.58
N ALA A 113 -15.33 -26.13 -33.10
CA ALA A 113 -16.22 -26.60 -32.06
C ALA A 113 -15.98 -25.85 -30.73
N MET A 114 -17.07 -25.52 -30.03
CA MET A 114 -17.00 -24.97 -28.68
C MET A 114 -16.21 -25.87 -27.75
N LEU A 115 -15.31 -25.26 -26.97
CA LEU A 115 -14.65 -25.95 -25.87
C LEU A 115 -15.71 -26.42 -24.87
N SER A 116 -15.71 -27.71 -24.53
CA SER A 116 -16.61 -28.27 -23.53
C SER A 116 -15.80 -29.06 -22.50
N ASP A 117 -16.18 -28.91 -21.23
CA ASP A 117 -15.61 -29.68 -20.14
C ASP A 117 -16.75 -30.38 -19.38
N TYR A 118 -16.89 -31.69 -19.60
CA TYR A 118 -17.94 -32.53 -19.04
C TYR A 118 -17.61 -33.00 -17.60
N TYR A 119 -16.37 -32.82 -17.11
CA TYR A 119 -15.86 -33.48 -15.89
C TYR A 119 -15.21 -32.53 -14.88
N PHE A 120 -15.73 -31.30 -14.77
CA PHE A 120 -15.18 -30.24 -13.93
C PHE A 120 -14.65 -30.68 -12.56
N TRP A 121 -15.46 -31.41 -11.77
CA TRP A 121 -15.12 -31.79 -10.39
C TRP A 121 -13.97 -32.78 -10.29
N GLU A 122 -13.93 -33.76 -11.19
CA GLU A 122 -12.84 -34.72 -11.23
C GLU A 122 -11.54 -34.04 -11.67
N HIS A 123 -11.65 -33.13 -12.65
CA HIS A 123 -10.51 -32.35 -13.11
C HIS A 123 -9.96 -31.46 -11.99
N PHE A 124 -10.82 -30.69 -11.33
CA PHE A 124 -10.43 -29.80 -10.25
C PHE A 124 -9.77 -30.52 -9.08
N LYS A 125 -10.30 -31.69 -8.66
CA LYS A 125 -9.68 -32.51 -7.61
C LYS A 125 -8.23 -32.90 -7.97
N LYS A 126 -8.01 -33.40 -9.18
CA LYS A 126 -6.66 -33.76 -9.67
C LYS A 126 -5.74 -32.55 -9.77
N PHE A 127 -6.27 -31.39 -10.17
CA PHE A 127 -5.50 -30.14 -10.23
C PHE A 127 -5.03 -29.69 -8.84
N LYS A 128 -5.93 -29.76 -7.84
CA LYS A 128 -5.62 -29.45 -6.43
C LYS A 128 -4.58 -30.42 -5.85
N GLU A 129 -4.72 -31.72 -6.09
CA GLU A 129 -3.77 -32.74 -5.64
C GLU A 129 -2.36 -32.46 -6.19
N ARG A 130 -2.23 -32.24 -7.49
CA ARG A 130 -0.95 -31.88 -8.13
C ARG A 130 -0.34 -30.61 -7.59
N TYR A 131 -1.17 -29.61 -7.28
CA TYR A 131 -0.71 -28.39 -6.62
C TYR A 131 -0.07 -28.71 -5.26
N ILE A 132 -0.76 -29.51 -4.43
CA ILE A 132 -0.28 -29.88 -3.10
C ILE A 132 1.02 -30.70 -3.18
N GLU A 133 1.11 -31.68 -4.08
CA GLU A 133 2.32 -32.49 -4.30
C GLU A 133 3.51 -31.62 -4.69
N ARG A 134 3.34 -30.72 -5.66
CA ARG A 134 4.41 -29.79 -6.08
C ARG A 134 4.84 -28.88 -4.94
N GLN A 135 3.92 -28.44 -4.10
CA GLN A 135 4.22 -27.63 -2.92
C GLN A 135 5.03 -28.38 -1.87
N GLN A 136 4.74 -29.67 -1.67
CA GLN A 136 5.52 -30.52 -0.77
C GLN A 136 6.95 -30.70 -1.30
N LEU A 137 7.11 -30.89 -2.62
CA LEU A 137 8.41 -31.02 -3.26
C LEU A 137 9.24 -29.73 -3.21
N LEU A 138 8.64 -28.58 -3.53
CA LEU A 138 9.33 -27.28 -3.39
C LEU A 138 9.75 -27.01 -1.95
N LYS A 139 8.89 -27.39 -0.99
CA LYS A 139 9.21 -27.26 0.43
C LYS A 139 10.39 -28.16 0.83
N SER A 140 10.43 -29.42 0.40
CA SER A 140 11.56 -30.31 0.73
C SER A 140 12.88 -29.75 0.21
N TYR A 141 12.93 -29.32 -1.06
CA TYR A 141 14.14 -28.69 -1.60
C TYR A 141 14.55 -27.42 -0.84
N THR A 142 13.58 -26.58 -0.47
CA THR A 142 13.88 -25.35 0.27
C THR A 142 14.38 -25.66 1.69
N ASP A 143 13.75 -26.62 2.38
CA ASP A 143 14.14 -27.01 3.73
C ASP A 143 15.53 -27.67 3.75
N ASP A 144 15.88 -28.47 2.74
CA ASP A 144 17.23 -29.04 2.57
C ASP A 144 18.28 -27.93 2.37
N PHE A 145 18.02 -26.97 1.47
CA PHE A 145 18.92 -25.82 1.25
C PHE A 145 19.12 -24.97 2.51
N ILE A 146 18.05 -24.77 3.30
CA ILE A 146 18.16 -24.06 4.58
C ILE A 146 19.04 -24.87 5.54
N LYS A 147 18.71 -26.14 5.73
CA LYS A 147 19.40 -27.02 6.68
C LYS A 147 20.89 -27.11 6.41
N ASP A 148 21.27 -27.19 5.13
CA ASP A 148 22.66 -27.32 4.69
C ASP A 148 23.34 -25.96 4.49
N GLU A 149 22.69 -24.86 4.92
CA GLU A 149 23.17 -23.48 4.84
C GLU A 149 23.63 -23.06 3.44
N LEU A 150 22.99 -23.61 2.41
CA LEU A 150 23.36 -23.37 1.03
C LEU A 150 22.93 -21.97 0.57
N GLU A 151 23.86 -21.31 -0.12
CA GLU A 151 23.57 -20.10 -0.89
C GLU A 151 22.47 -20.36 -1.93
N GLY A 152 21.70 -19.32 -2.26
CA GLY A 152 20.62 -19.43 -3.25
C GLY A 152 19.29 -19.95 -2.70
N SER A 153 19.17 -20.20 -1.40
CA SER A 153 17.90 -20.58 -0.79
C SER A 153 16.79 -19.52 -0.95
N CYS A 154 17.15 -18.22 -1.03
CA CYS A 154 16.22 -17.15 -1.41
C CYS A 154 15.75 -17.24 -2.87
N TYR A 155 16.58 -17.75 -3.79
CA TYR A 155 16.19 -17.99 -5.18
C TYR A 155 15.09 -19.06 -5.28
N LEU A 156 15.12 -20.07 -4.40
CA LEU A 156 14.06 -21.08 -4.32
C LEU A 156 12.71 -20.47 -3.92
N PHE A 157 12.69 -19.44 -3.06
CA PHE A 157 11.45 -18.72 -2.77
C PHE A 157 10.90 -17.96 -3.96
N LEU A 158 11.77 -17.30 -4.74
CA LEU A 158 11.37 -16.60 -5.96
C LEU A 158 10.83 -17.59 -7.01
N LYS A 159 11.48 -18.75 -7.18
CA LYS A 159 10.94 -19.85 -8.00
C LYS A 159 9.63 -20.39 -7.46
N GLY A 160 9.49 -20.47 -6.14
CA GLY A 160 8.23 -20.72 -5.48
C GLY A 160 7.13 -19.75 -5.95
N TYR A 161 7.39 -18.44 -5.92
CA TYR A 161 6.43 -17.42 -6.38
C TYR A 161 6.04 -17.60 -7.84
N GLU A 162 7.00 -17.86 -8.72
CA GLU A 162 6.70 -18.13 -10.14
C GLU A 162 5.71 -19.28 -10.28
N LYS A 163 5.86 -20.36 -9.49
CA LYS A 163 4.97 -21.53 -9.52
C LYS A 163 3.61 -21.28 -8.87
N GLU A 164 3.55 -20.45 -7.84
CA GLU A 164 2.27 -20.01 -7.29
C GLU A 164 1.50 -19.16 -8.30
N LEU A 165 2.15 -18.21 -8.95
CA LEU A 165 1.54 -17.36 -9.97
C LEU A 165 1.13 -18.16 -11.20
N GLU A 166 1.95 -19.13 -11.65
CA GLU A 166 1.55 -20.06 -12.72
C GLU A 166 0.20 -20.74 -12.41
N THR A 167 -0.04 -21.08 -11.15
CA THR A 167 -1.31 -21.70 -10.72
C THR A 167 -2.48 -20.74 -10.88
N LEU A 168 -2.30 -19.51 -10.42
CA LEU A 168 -3.34 -18.47 -10.49
C LEU A 168 -3.60 -18.01 -11.92
N GLU A 169 -2.56 -17.87 -12.73
CA GLU A 169 -2.64 -17.57 -14.16
C GLU A 169 -3.37 -18.67 -14.91
N LEU A 170 -3.04 -19.94 -14.68
CA LEU A 170 -3.78 -21.05 -15.28
C LEU A 170 -5.22 -21.09 -14.80
N LEU A 171 -5.50 -20.78 -13.53
CA LEU A 171 -6.85 -20.83 -12.97
C LEU A 171 -7.76 -19.71 -13.51
N PHE A 172 -7.23 -18.49 -13.64
CA PHE A 172 -8.02 -17.30 -13.97
C PHE A 172 -7.90 -16.83 -15.42
N LEU A 173 -6.76 -17.05 -16.04
CA LEU A 173 -6.45 -16.50 -17.38
C LEU A 173 -6.38 -17.59 -18.44
N GLY A 174 -6.06 -18.82 -18.07
CA GLY A 174 -5.91 -19.93 -19.01
C GLY A 174 -4.57 -19.93 -19.74
N ALA A 175 -3.68 -19.00 -19.41
CA ALA A 175 -2.36 -18.91 -20.00
C ALA A 175 -1.37 -18.35 -18.98
N VAL A 176 -0.13 -18.83 -19.05
CA VAL A 176 0.98 -18.39 -18.20
C VAL A 176 1.74 -17.29 -18.92
N ASN A 177 2.02 -16.18 -18.24
CA ASN A 177 2.84 -15.11 -18.80
C ASN A 177 4.34 -15.42 -18.66
N VAL A 178 4.84 -16.43 -19.37
CA VAL A 178 6.22 -16.94 -19.19
C VAL A 178 7.30 -15.88 -19.48
N LYS A 179 7.01 -14.92 -20.36
CA LYS A 179 7.95 -13.85 -20.73
C LYS A 179 7.89 -12.64 -19.80
N GLY A 180 6.83 -12.52 -18.99
CA GLY A 180 6.67 -11.42 -18.05
C GLY A 180 7.56 -11.60 -16.83
N SER A 181 8.07 -10.49 -16.28
CA SER A 181 8.76 -10.51 -15.00
C SER A 181 7.81 -10.91 -13.87
N LEU A 182 8.36 -11.35 -12.73
CA LEU A 182 7.54 -11.69 -11.56
C LEU A 182 6.64 -10.52 -11.13
N THR A 183 7.18 -9.31 -11.18
CA THR A 183 6.47 -8.07 -10.89
C THR A 183 5.31 -7.82 -11.86
N GLU A 184 5.55 -7.93 -13.17
CA GLU A 184 4.49 -7.77 -14.19
C GLU A 184 3.37 -8.80 -13.99
N ARG A 185 3.74 -10.05 -13.71
CA ARG A 185 2.81 -11.14 -13.43
C ARG A 185 1.96 -10.88 -12.19
N LEU A 186 2.59 -10.41 -11.10
CA LEU A 186 1.89 -10.02 -9.87
C LEU A 186 0.92 -8.86 -10.10
N LEU A 187 1.32 -7.83 -10.83
CA LEU A 187 0.48 -6.67 -11.14
C LEU A 187 -0.77 -7.03 -11.96
N ILE A 188 -0.67 -8.04 -12.84
CA ILE A 188 -1.83 -8.57 -13.56
C ILE A 188 -2.73 -9.37 -12.61
N ILE A 189 -2.15 -10.31 -11.86
CA ILE A 189 -2.96 -11.22 -11.03
C ILE A 189 -3.56 -10.49 -9.82
N GLU A 190 -2.95 -9.45 -9.24
CA GLU A 190 -3.57 -8.68 -8.16
C GLU A 190 -4.83 -7.91 -8.59
N LYS A 191 -4.97 -7.59 -9.89
CA LYS A 191 -6.19 -6.97 -10.42
C LYS A 191 -7.33 -7.98 -10.41
N ILE A 192 -7.02 -9.22 -10.78
CA ILE A 192 -7.98 -10.33 -10.90
C ILE A 192 -8.31 -10.90 -9.52
N CYS A 193 -7.29 -11.11 -8.69
CA CYS A 193 -7.34 -11.64 -7.34
C CYS A 193 -6.82 -10.59 -6.34
N PRO A 194 -7.68 -9.68 -5.86
CA PRO A 194 -7.30 -8.59 -4.96
C PRO A 194 -6.66 -9.02 -3.64
N LEU A 195 -6.85 -10.28 -3.21
CA LEU A 195 -6.18 -10.82 -2.03
C LEU A 195 -4.66 -10.74 -2.10
N LEU A 196 -4.08 -10.86 -3.29
CA LEU A 196 -2.63 -10.76 -3.46
C LEU A 196 -2.07 -9.40 -3.09
N LYS A 197 -2.89 -8.33 -3.11
CA LYS A 197 -2.48 -7.00 -2.62
C LYS A 197 -2.02 -7.06 -1.15
N SER A 198 -2.51 -8.03 -0.38
CA SER A 198 -2.09 -8.21 1.00
C SER A 198 -0.69 -8.81 1.17
N VAL A 199 -0.01 -9.23 0.10
CA VAL A 199 1.26 -9.97 0.20
C VAL A 199 2.48 -9.04 0.19
N PHE A 200 2.53 -8.09 -0.74
CA PHE A 200 3.72 -7.27 -0.99
C PHE A 200 3.42 -5.79 -0.86
N VAL A 201 4.28 -5.07 -0.15
CA VAL A 201 4.24 -3.60 -0.13
C VAL A 201 4.76 -3.06 -1.47
N LYS A 202 3.97 -2.17 -2.08
CA LYS A 202 4.36 -1.47 -3.31
C LYS A 202 5.35 -0.35 -3.00
N GLN A 203 6.34 -0.19 -3.88
CA GLN A 203 7.25 0.96 -3.87
C GLN A 203 6.76 2.08 -4.81
N GLY A 204 6.16 1.68 -5.93
CA GLY A 204 5.49 2.55 -6.89
C GLY A 204 4.30 1.85 -7.53
N SER A 205 3.83 2.38 -8.66
CA SER A 205 2.71 1.79 -9.41
C SER A 205 3.08 0.45 -10.05
N ASP A 206 4.38 0.23 -10.32
CA ASP A 206 4.93 -0.84 -11.15
C ASP A 206 5.96 -1.74 -10.44
N THR A 207 6.26 -1.49 -9.16
CA THR A 207 7.33 -2.20 -8.42
C THR A 207 6.92 -2.58 -7.01
N PHE A 208 7.47 -3.69 -6.53
CA PHE A 208 7.25 -4.21 -5.17
C PHE A 208 8.56 -4.16 -4.39
N TYR A 209 8.51 -3.58 -3.19
CA TYR A 209 9.70 -3.39 -2.34
C TYR A 209 10.49 -4.69 -2.18
N LEU A 210 9.84 -5.78 -1.78
CA LEU A 210 10.52 -7.03 -1.47
C LEU A 210 11.22 -7.66 -2.69
N LEU A 211 10.71 -7.41 -3.91
CA LEU A 211 11.27 -7.93 -5.16
C LEU A 211 12.42 -7.07 -5.68
N GLU A 212 12.36 -5.75 -5.49
CA GLU A 212 13.46 -4.84 -5.87
C GLU A 212 14.70 -5.03 -5.00
N GLN A 213 14.54 -5.49 -3.75
CA GLN A 213 15.67 -5.76 -2.84
C GLN A 213 16.41 -7.08 -3.19
N GLN A 214 16.08 -7.75 -4.30
CA GLN A 214 16.67 -9.04 -4.70
C GLN A 214 18.20 -8.99 -4.89
N SER A 215 18.77 -7.84 -5.23
CA SER A 215 20.22 -7.68 -5.46
C SER A 215 21.05 -7.52 -4.18
N LEU A 216 20.43 -7.42 -3.00
CA LEU A 216 21.10 -7.02 -1.76
C LEU A 216 21.45 -8.18 -0.82
N SER A 217 21.03 -9.41 -1.14
CA SER A 217 21.22 -10.55 -0.25
C SER A 217 22.06 -11.64 -0.93
N ASP A 218 23.38 -11.48 -0.83
CA ASP A 218 24.30 -12.61 -0.95
C ASP A 218 24.26 -13.50 0.33
N ALA A 219 23.65 -13.03 1.42
CA ALA A 219 23.71 -13.61 2.77
C ALA A 219 22.69 -14.73 3.10
N GLY A 220 21.89 -15.20 2.14
CA GLY A 220 20.97 -16.33 2.33
C GLY A 220 19.75 -16.06 3.24
N ILE A 221 18.98 -17.12 3.56
CA ILE A 221 17.66 -17.06 4.25
C ILE A 221 17.70 -16.50 5.69
N TYR A 222 18.89 -16.35 6.28
CA TYR A 222 19.05 -16.05 7.70
C TYR A 222 18.82 -14.59 8.06
N ASP A 223 18.89 -13.70 7.07
CA ASP A 223 18.59 -12.28 7.24
C ASP A 223 17.07 -12.01 7.30
N ASP A 224 16.70 -10.74 7.56
CA ASP A 224 15.29 -10.35 7.62
C ASP A 224 14.59 -10.41 6.25
N TRP A 225 15.35 -10.34 5.15
CA TRP A 225 14.81 -10.40 3.78
C TRP A 225 14.37 -11.83 3.42
N GLY A 226 15.21 -12.84 3.63
CA GLY A 226 14.85 -14.25 3.43
C GLY A 226 13.65 -14.68 4.28
N LYS A 227 13.55 -14.19 5.51
CA LYS A 227 12.36 -14.40 6.37
C LYS A 227 11.12 -13.70 5.83
N ALA A 228 11.24 -12.48 5.28
CA ALA A 228 10.14 -11.80 4.63
C ALA A 228 9.66 -12.54 3.39
N LEU A 229 10.58 -13.09 2.58
CA LEU A 229 10.25 -13.95 1.43
C LEU A 229 9.48 -15.20 1.87
N LYS A 230 9.98 -15.92 2.87
CA LYS A 230 9.30 -17.10 3.42
C LYS A 230 7.87 -16.77 3.89
N LYS A 231 7.66 -15.63 4.54
CA LYS A 231 6.34 -15.16 4.99
C LYS A 231 5.42 -14.85 3.81
N ALA A 232 5.91 -14.15 2.80
CA ALA A 232 5.15 -13.83 1.59
C ALA A 232 4.75 -15.11 0.84
N GLN A 233 5.64 -16.09 0.69
CA GLN A 233 5.34 -17.37 0.04
C GLN A 233 4.22 -18.13 0.76
N LYS A 234 4.34 -18.25 2.08
CA LYS A 234 3.29 -18.87 2.91
C LYS A 234 1.95 -18.17 2.73
N LYS A 235 1.95 -16.84 2.58
CA LYS A 235 0.73 -16.05 2.40
C LYS A 235 0.09 -16.29 1.02
N ILE A 236 0.87 -16.31 -0.06
CA ILE A 236 0.36 -16.64 -1.41
C ILE A 236 -0.23 -18.05 -1.42
N LYS A 237 0.48 -19.03 -0.84
CA LYS A 237 -0.01 -20.40 -0.70
C LYS A 237 -1.34 -20.46 0.04
N LYS A 238 -1.46 -19.74 1.17
CA LYS A 238 -2.71 -19.67 1.92
C LYS A 238 -3.85 -19.10 1.07
N ILE A 239 -3.59 -18.05 0.29
CA ILE A 239 -4.57 -17.46 -0.63
C ILE A 239 -5.03 -18.49 -1.67
N ILE A 240 -4.12 -19.25 -2.28
CA ILE A 240 -4.48 -20.29 -3.26
C ILE A 240 -5.32 -21.39 -2.62
N LEU A 241 -4.93 -21.87 -1.43
CA LEU A 241 -5.70 -22.88 -0.71
C LEU A 241 -7.10 -22.38 -0.32
N GLN A 242 -7.23 -21.11 0.08
CA GLN A 242 -8.53 -20.48 0.33
C GLN A 242 -9.39 -20.43 -0.94
N ILE A 243 -8.80 -20.08 -2.09
CA ILE A 243 -9.51 -20.12 -3.37
C ILE A 243 -9.98 -21.54 -3.68
N PHE A 244 -9.16 -22.56 -3.43
CA PHE A 244 -9.55 -23.95 -3.65
C PHE A 244 -10.67 -24.40 -2.73
N GLU A 245 -10.62 -24.03 -1.45
CA GLU A 245 -11.70 -24.32 -0.50
C GLU A 245 -13.02 -23.65 -0.90
N GLU A 246 -12.98 -22.41 -1.39
CA GLU A 246 -14.16 -21.73 -1.92
C GLU A 246 -14.72 -22.42 -3.15
N LEU A 247 -13.86 -22.85 -4.08
CA LEU A 247 -14.28 -23.62 -5.25
C LEU A 247 -14.89 -24.97 -4.86
N ASP A 248 -14.32 -25.68 -3.88
CA ASP A 248 -14.87 -26.94 -3.35
C ASP A 248 -16.27 -26.75 -2.75
N LYS A 249 -16.48 -25.68 -1.98
CA LYS A 249 -17.75 -25.43 -1.24
C LYS A 249 -18.83 -24.82 -2.13
N ASN A 250 -18.49 -23.72 -2.79
CA ASN A 250 -19.46 -22.82 -3.40
C ASN A 250 -19.52 -22.99 -4.91
N LYS A 251 -18.59 -23.76 -5.50
CA LYS A 251 -18.46 -23.92 -6.95
C LYS A 251 -18.17 -22.61 -7.69
N GLN A 252 -17.83 -21.57 -6.94
CA GLN A 252 -17.57 -20.21 -7.38
C GLN A 252 -16.76 -19.49 -6.28
N ILE A 253 -16.07 -18.40 -6.62
CA ILE A 253 -15.28 -17.63 -5.67
C ILE A 253 -16.16 -16.48 -5.15
N VAL A 254 -16.76 -16.64 -3.96
CA VAL A 254 -17.88 -15.75 -3.55
C VAL A 254 -17.41 -14.46 -2.90
N SER A 255 -16.42 -14.49 -2.03
CA SER A 255 -15.87 -13.30 -1.37
C SER A 255 -14.85 -13.78 -0.36
N LEU A 256 -13.66 -13.19 -0.37
CA LEU A 256 -12.66 -13.48 0.65
C LEU A 256 -12.80 -12.40 1.74
N GLN A 257 -12.59 -12.76 3.00
CA GLN A 257 -12.91 -11.87 4.13
C GLN A 257 -12.02 -10.62 4.11
N GLN A 258 -12.64 -9.43 4.19
CA GLN A 258 -11.93 -8.19 4.48
C GLN A 258 -11.28 -8.26 5.87
N GLN A 259 -10.27 -7.42 6.08
CA GLN A 259 -9.58 -7.39 7.37
C GLN A 259 -10.50 -6.76 8.43
N ASP A 260 -10.50 -7.32 9.63
CA ASP A 260 -11.32 -6.84 10.74
C ASP A 260 -10.99 -5.37 11.09
N THR A 261 -12.03 -4.62 11.42
CA THR A 261 -11.94 -3.27 11.98
C THR A 261 -12.62 -3.22 13.34
N VAL A 262 -12.14 -2.34 14.20
CA VAL A 262 -12.72 -2.08 15.50
C VAL A 262 -13.74 -0.94 15.37
N PRO A 263 -14.96 -1.09 15.92
CA PRO A 263 -15.93 -0.01 15.94
C PRO A 263 -15.37 1.23 16.64
N PHE A 264 -15.54 2.41 16.02
CA PHE A 264 -15.11 3.67 16.60
C PHE A 264 -16.29 4.63 16.73
N LYS A 265 -16.55 5.09 17.96
CA LYS A 265 -17.72 5.93 18.28
C LYS A 265 -17.77 7.23 17.48
N TYR A 266 -16.62 7.83 17.18
CA TYR A 266 -16.53 9.11 16.46
C TYR A 266 -16.26 8.94 14.96
N SER A 267 -16.54 7.75 14.40
CA SER A 267 -16.31 7.44 12.98
C SER A 267 -16.97 8.44 12.03
N ASP A 268 -18.10 9.05 12.41
CA ASP A 268 -18.79 10.05 11.60
C ASP A 268 -17.92 11.28 11.27
N HIS A 269 -17.01 11.67 12.18
CA HIS A 269 -16.07 12.78 11.98
C HIS A 269 -15.00 12.45 10.92
N LEU A 270 -14.78 11.15 10.66
CA LEU A 270 -13.75 10.66 9.74
C LEU A 270 -14.31 10.26 8.37
N LYS A 271 -15.60 10.49 8.10
CA LYS A 271 -16.27 10.05 6.86
C LYS A 271 -15.56 10.51 5.60
N GLN A 272 -15.07 11.76 5.57
CA GLN A 272 -14.35 12.28 4.41
C GLN A 272 -13.02 11.53 4.17
N LEU A 273 -12.27 11.20 5.23
CA LEU A 273 -11.05 10.38 5.12
C LEU A 273 -11.38 8.95 4.69
N GLN A 274 -12.40 8.33 5.29
CA GLN A 274 -12.83 6.97 4.99
C GLN A 274 -13.36 6.80 3.56
N SER A 275 -13.86 7.89 2.96
CA SER A 275 -14.36 7.90 1.58
C SER A 275 -13.29 8.26 0.56
N SER A 276 -12.11 8.70 1.00
CA SER A 276 -11.01 9.07 0.10
C SER A 276 -10.36 7.83 -0.48
N GLU A 277 -10.19 7.79 -1.81
CA GLU A 277 -9.48 6.69 -2.48
C GLU A 277 -7.99 6.65 -2.15
N GLU A 278 -7.41 7.74 -1.63
CA GLU A 278 -6.00 7.79 -1.22
C GLU A 278 -5.74 7.03 0.09
N VAL A 279 -6.77 6.85 0.91
CA VAL A 279 -6.67 6.27 2.25
C VAL A 279 -6.76 4.74 2.20
N GLU A 280 -5.74 4.08 2.74
CA GLU A 280 -5.70 2.62 2.84
C GLU A 280 -6.23 2.11 4.17
N GLU A 281 -5.74 2.68 5.28
CA GLU A 281 -6.06 2.28 6.64
C GLU A 281 -6.03 3.47 7.59
N ILE A 282 -6.83 3.40 8.65
CA ILE A 282 -6.78 4.36 9.77
C ILE A 282 -6.62 3.55 11.05
N PHE A 283 -5.59 3.88 11.83
CA PHE A 283 -5.32 3.30 13.14
C PHE A 283 -5.52 4.35 14.24
N LEU A 284 -6.41 4.08 15.19
CA LEU A 284 -6.52 4.81 16.44
C LEU A 284 -5.56 4.19 17.45
N PHE A 285 -4.50 4.93 17.83
CA PHE A 285 -3.46 4.39 18.71
C PHE A 285 -3.43 4.99 20.11
N HIS A 286 -4.11 6.11 20.32
CA HIS A 286 -4.23 6.72 21.64
C HIS A 286 -5.47 7.61 21.74
N GLU A 287 -5.95 7.80 22.97
CA GLU A 287 -7.00 8.75 23.35
C GLU A 287 -6.55 9.45 24.64
N THR A 288 -6.69 10.77 24.68
CA THR A 288 -6.56 11.55 25.91
C THR A 288 -7.85 12.30 26.21
N VAL A 289 -8.07 12.56 27.49
CA VAL A 289 -9.16 13.40 27.98
C VAL A 289 -8.54 14.51 28.82
N SER A 290 -8.78 15.76 28.44
CA SER A 290 -8.35 16.94 29.18
C SER A 290 -9.55 17.75 29.65
N TYR A 291 -9.36 18.47 30.75
CA TYR A 291 -10.37 19.34 31.35
C TYR A 291 -9.88 20.77 31.20
N LEU A 292 -10.44 21.49 30.22
CA LEU A 292 -10.05 22.86 29.91
C LEU A 292 -11.14 23.80 30.42
N GLY A 293 -10.98 24.27 31.66
CA GLY A 293 -12.02 24.97 32.40
C GLY A 293 -13.24 24.06 32.65
N ASN A 294 -14.42 24.47 32.16
CA ASN A 294 -15.67 23.71 32.32
C ASN A 294 -15.95 22.73 31.16
N LYS A 295 -15.02 22.59 30.19
CA LYS A 295 -15.19 21.71 29.04
C LYS A 295 -14.33 20.46 29.16
N THR A 296 -14.89 19.31 28.81
CA THR A 296 -14.14 18.07 28.63
C THR A 296 -13.75 17.97 27.16
N VAL A 297 -12.46 17.96 26.88
CA VAL A 297 -11.91 17.84 25.53
C VAL A 297 -11.32 16.44 25.38
N ARG A 298 -11.73 15.72 24.34
CA ARG A 298 -11.17 14.40 23.97
C ARG A 298 -10.29 14.56 22.76
N CYS A 299 -9.06 14.07 22.83
CA CYS A 299 -8.14 14.08 21.70
C CYS A 299 -7.85 12.64 21.26
N PHE A 300 -8.08 12.35 19.98
CA PHE A 300 -7.84 11.06 19.35
C PHE A 300 -6.63 11.09 18.44
N TYR A 301 -5.72 10.13 18.62
CA TYR A 301 -4.46 10.07 17.89
C TYR A 301 -4.54 9.02 16.80
N LEU A 302 -4.44 9.47 15.55
CA LEU A 302 -4.66 8.65 14.38
C LEU A 302 -3.39 8.53 13.53
N LEU A 303 -3.07 7.30 13.10
CA LEU A 303 -2.17 7.05 11.98
C LEU A 303 -3.00 6.74 10.73
N LEU A 304 -2.86 7.60 9.74
CA LEU A 304 -3.39 7.42 8.39
C LEU A 304 -2.32 6.75 7.51
N ILE A 305 -2.64 5.58 6.96
CA ILE A 305 -1.82 4.96 5.92
C ILE A 305 -2.44 5.25 4.55
N THR A 306 -1.65 5.81 3.64
CA THR A 306 -2.08 6.20 2.29
C THR A 306 -1.41 5.35 1.21
N LYS A 307 -2.04 5.28 0.03
CA LYS A 307 -1.49 4.60 -1.16
C LYS A 307 -0.21 5.27 -1.65
N GLU A 308 -0.28 6.59 -1.78
CA GLU A 308 0.81 7.45 -2.26
C GLU A 308 1.09 8.57 -1.25
N LYS A 309 2.07 9.43 -1.56
CA LYS A 309 2.35 10.61 -0.71
C LYS A 309 1.08 11.46 -0.58
N VAL A 310 0.84 11.96 0.63
CA VAL A 310 -0.37 12.73 0.98
C VAL A 310 -0.54 13.91 0.02
N SER A 311 -1.63 13.90 -0.75
CA SER A 311 -1.95 14.96 -1.72
C SER A 311 -2.38 16.26 -1.02
N LYS A 312 -2.42 17.37 -1.77
CA LYS A 312 -2.96 18.65 -1.25
C LYS A 312 -4.43 18.53 -0.84
N PRO A 313 -5.33 17.93 -1.65
CA PRO A 313 -6.71 17.69 -1.22
C PRO A 313 -6.81 16.89 0.09
N LEU A 314 -6.03 15.82 0.24
CA LEU A 314 -6.04 15.04 1.48
C LEU A 314 -5.50 15.83 2.68
N GLN A 315 -4.50 16.68 2.49
CA GLN A 315 -4.02 17.60 3.53
C GLN A 315 -5.10 18.60 3.98
N GLU A 316 -5.94 19.06 3.06
CA GLU A 316 -7.05 19.96 3.37
C GLU A 316 -8.11 19.24 4.21
N ILE A 317 -8.50 18.01 3.84
CA ILE A 317 -9.41 17.16 4.62
C ILE A 317 -8.86 16.92 6.03
N ILE A 318 -7.57 16.58 6.15
CA ILE A 318 -6.92 16.38 7.46
C ILE A 318 -7.05 17.65 8.29
N ARG A 319 -6.71 18.81 7.72
CA ARG A 319 -6.78 20.10 8.43
C ARG A 319 -8.22 20.43 8.88
N GLU A 320 -9.21 20.19 8.03
CA GLU A 320 -10.62 20.41 8.37
C GLU A 320 -11.02 19.54 9.57
N ILE A 321 -10.63 18.27 9.59
CA ILE A 321 -10.94 17.36 10.71
C ILE A 321 -10.20 17.77 11.98
N GLU A 322 -8.92 18.16 11.89
CA GLU A 322 -8.13 18.61 13.05
C GLU A 322 -8.66 19.91 13.66
N THR A 323 -9.52 20.67 12.96
CA THR A 323 -10.04 21.99 13.40
C THR A 323 -11.56 22.06 13.54
N ALA A 324 -12.28 20.96 13.32
CA ALA A 324 -13.74 20.96 13.23
C ALA A 324 -14.47 21.13 14.58
N ASP A 325 -13.95 20.57 15.66
CA ASP A 325 -14.64 20.49 16.96
C ASP A 325 -13.68 20.77 18.12
N ASP A 326 -14.09 21.67 19.02
CA ASP A 326 -13.33 22.07 20.20
C ASP A 326 -13.35 21.01 21.31
N GLU A 327 -14.38 20.16 21.38
CA GLU A 327 -14.57 19.10 22.38
C GLU A 327 -14.06 17.73 21.89
N VAL A 328 -14.03 17.52 20.57
CA VAL A 328 -13.52 16.29 19.93
C VAL A 328 -12.42 16.63 18.94
N GLN A 329 -11.18 16.50 19.40
CA GLN A 329 -9.99 16.83 18.63
C GLN A 329 -9.34 15.59 18.03
N PHE A 330 -8.68 15.78 16.89
CA PHE A 330 -7.90 14.75 16.23
C PHE A 330 -6.46 15.22 16.04
N ALA A 331 -5.50 14.33 16.29
CA ALA A 331 -4.09 14.50 15.95
C ALA A 331 -3.75 13.45 14.90
N ILE A 332 -3.59 13.87 13.63
CA ILE A 332 -3.46 12.95 12.51
C ILE A 332 -2.04 12.98 11.96
N ILE A 333 -1.36 11.84 12.05
CA ILE A 333 -0.12 11.60 11.30
C ILE A 333 -0.44 10.76 10.07
N ALA A 334 0.19 11.10 8.94
CA ALA A 334 -0.10 10.45 7.67
C ALA A 334 1.19 10.03 6.96
N HIS A 335 1.25 8.77 6.56
CA HIS A 335 2.37 8.20 5.82
C HIS A 335 1.86 7.29 4.73
N ASN A 336 2.56 7.26 3.60
CA ASN A 336 2.30 6.19 2.65
C ASN A 336 2.89 4.87 3.17
N ARG A 337 2.30 3.74 2.77
CA ARG A 337 2.75 2.43 3.27
C ARG A 337 4.22 2.14 2.96
N PHE A 338 4.68 2.58 1.79
CA PHE A 338 6.07 2.42 1.39
C PHE A 338 7.04 3.12 2.33
N TYR A 339 6.73 4.35 2.78
CA TYR A 339 7.55 5.11 3.73
C TYR A 339 7.73 4.34 5.03
N ILE A 340 6.65 3.76 5.55
CA ILE A 340 6.71 2.91 6.76
C ILE A 340 7.60 1.70 6.50
N GLN A 341 7.44 1.03 5.35
CA GLN A 341 8.23 -0.14 4.97
C GLN A 341 9.72 0.17 4.81
N TYR A 342 10.05 1.31 4.20
CA TYR A 342 11.41 1.77 3.97
C TYR A 342 12.09 2.14 5.30
N ASN A 343 11.36 2.77 6.21
CA ASN A 343 11.85 3.19 7.53
C ASN A 343 11.66 2.13 8.63
N VAL A 344 11.38 0.87 8.29
CA VAL A 344 11.29 -0.23 9.28
C VAL A 344 12.57 -0.37 10.08
N TYR A 345 13.73 -0.13 9.46
CA TYR A 345 15.01 -0.26 10.16
C TYR A 345 15.10 0.66 11.38
N VAL A 346 14.69 1.92 11.20
CA VAL A 346 14.91 2.98 12.18
C VAL A 346 13.70 3.24 13.10
N GLN A 347 12.46 3.10 12.61
CA GLN A 347 11.25 3.55 13.31
C GLN A 347 10.22 2.44 13.59
N GLN A 348 10.56 1.16 13.40
CA GLN A 348 9.58 0.07 13.58
C GLN A 348 9.03 -0.05 15.00
N GLY A 349 9.73 0.43 16.03
CA GLY A 349 9.24 0.39 17.42
C GLY A 349 7.91 1.12 17.59
N PHE A 350 7.84 2.35 17.05
CA PHE A 350 6.60 3.12 17.02
C PHE A 350 5.53 2.44 16.18
N TYR A 351 5.83 2.11 14.92
CA TYR A 351 4.81 1.56 14.03
C TYR A 351 4.28 0.18 14.45
N LYS A 352 5.10 -0.68 15.08
CA LYS A 352 4.63 -1.96 15.65
C LYS A 352 3.64 -1.75 16.80
N LYS A 353 3.80 -0.68 17.59
CA LYS A 353 2.85 -0.33 18.66
C LYS A 353 1.53 0.17 18.08
N VAL A 354 1.60 0.98 17.02
CA VAL A 354 0.44 1.64 16.38
C VAL A 354 -0.34 0.71 15.45
N CYS A 355 0.33 0.02 14.52
CA CYS A 355 -0.27 -0.78 13.44
C CYS A 355 -0.73 -2.18 13.90
N LYS A 356 -1.44 -2.25 15.03
CA LYS A 356 -2.07 -3.48 15.55
C LYS A 356 -3.49 -3.61 15.01
N SER A 357 -3.97 -4.83 14.82
CA SER A 357 -5.36 -5.09 14.40
C SER A 357 -6.37 -4.45 15.34
N GLY A 358 -6.13 -4.49 16.66
CA GLY A 358 -6.99 -3.86 17.67
C GLY A 358 -7.04 -2.33 17.63
N ASN A 359 -6.13 -1.68 16.88
CA ASN A 359 -6.13 -0.23 16.71
C ASN A 359 -6.79 0.18 15.38
N ARG A 360 -7.05 -0.76 14.47
CA ARG A 360 -7.52 -0.45 13.12
C ARG A 360 -9.01 -0.13 13.13
N ILE A 361 -9.37 1.09 12.80
CA ILE A 361 -10.76 1.55 12.76
C ILE A 361 -11.32 1.65 11.33
N HIS A 362 -10.45 1.62 10.31
CA HIS A 362 -10.85 1.63 8.91
C HIS A 362 -9.84 0.89 8.03
N THR A 363 -10.34 0.25 6.97
CA THR A 363 -9.54 -0.26 5.85
C THR A 363 -10.32 -0.18 4.54
N SER A 364 -9.68 0.24 3.45
CA SER A 364 -10.30 0.29 2.12
C SER A 364 -10.22 -1.04 1.34
N GLY A 365 -9.70 -2.11 1.97
CA GLY A 365 -9.70 -3.46 1.39
C GLY A 365 -8.52 -4.31 1.85
N TYR A 366 -7.88 -4.98 0.89
CA TYR A 366 -6.72 -5.83 1.18
C TYR A 366 -5.44 -5.03 1.16
N GLN A 367 -4.87 -4.85 2.35
CA GLN A 367 -3.64 -4.10 2.51
C GLN A 367 -2.48 -5.01 2.92
N PRO A 368 -1.27 -4.81 2.37
CA PRO A 368 -0.12 -5.62 2.72
C PRO A 368 0.35 -5.29 4.13
N ALA A 369 0.70 -6.34 4.87
CA ALA A 369 1.34 -6.16 6.16
C ALA A 369 2.77 -5.64 5.94
N ILE A 370 3.22 -4.73 6.80
CA ILE A 370 4.60 -4.28 6.80
C ILE A 370 5.52 -5.47 7.14
N HIS A 371 6.60 -5.62 6.37
CA HIS A 371 7.63 -6.62 6.59
C HIS A 371 8.57 -6.13 7.70
N TRP A 372 8.17 -6.41 8.94
CA TRP A 372 8.94 -6.07 10.14
C TRP A 372 10.24 -6.90 10.27
N ARG A 373 11.30 -6.28 10.78
CA ARG A 373 12.53 -6.96 11.20
C ARG A 373 12.36 -7.65 12.56
N ASN A 374 13.14 -8.70 12.81
CA ASN A 374 13.07 -9.42 14.09
C ASN A 374 13.83 -8.69 15.19
N ASN A 375 15.04 -8.20 14.88
CA ASN A 375 15.83 -7.41 15.80
C ASN A 375 15.70 -5.93 15.44
N TRP A 376 15.57 -5.11 16.47
CA TRP A 376 15.48 -3.67 16.36
C TRP A 376 16.20 -3.05 17.54
N TYR A 377 17.10 -2.13 17.21
CA TYR A 377 17.63 -1.16 18.15
C TYR A 377 17.28 0.20 17.56
N SER A 378 16.62 1.05 18.36
CA SER A 378 16.45 2.44 17.97
C SER A 378 17.82 3.10 18.05
N ASP A 379 18.28 3.66 16.94
CA ASP A 379 19.39 4.60 16.95
C ASP A 379 18.82 6.00 16.74
N TYR A 380 18.87 6.79 17.80
CA TYR A 380 18.41 8.17 17.81
C TYR A 380 19.17 9.03 16.78
N HIS A 381 20.48 8.80 16.62
CA HIS A 381 21.32 9.56 15.70
C HIS A 381 21.08 9.19 14.24
N GLU A 382 20.84 7.92 13.94
CA GLU A 382 20.43 7.52 12.58
C GLU A 382 19.09 8.16 12.19
N ASN A 383 18.15 8.25 13.14
CA ASN A 383 16.85 8.88 12.92
C ASN A 383 16.92 10.41 12.80
N LEU A 384 17.89 11.07 13.45
CA LEU A 384 18.08 12.52 13.37
C LEU A 384 18.26 13.01 11.92
N PHE A 385 18.86 12.20 11.03
CA PHE A 385 19.05 12.54 9.62
C PHE A 385 17.74 12.68 8.83
N GLU A 386 16.64 12.09 9.30
CA GLU A 386 15.31 12.22 8.68
C GLU A 386 14.66 13.58 8.99
N ILE A 387 15.15 14.31 9.99
CA ILE A 387 14.65 15.66 10.30
C ILE A 387 15.15 16.64 9.23
N LYS A 388 14.21 17.22 8.48
CA LYS A 388 14.50 18.08 7.33
C LYS A 388 15.35 19.32 7.65
N TYR A 389 15.24 19.84 8.87
CA TYR A 389 15.97 21.04 9.29
C TYR A 389 17.32 20.65 9.86
N SER A 390 18.32 21.54 9.71
CA SER A 390 19.62 21.33 10.36
C SER A 390 19.45 21.39 11.88
N THR A 391 19.35 20.23 12.50
CA THR A 391 19.12 20.05 13.94
C THR A 391 20.17 20.79 14.76
N LYS A 392 21.45 20.66 14.39
CA LYS A 392 22.57 21.41 14.98
C LYS A 392 22.40 22.92 14.88
N ASN A 393 22.07 23.45 13.71
CA ASN A 393 21.92 24.90 13.53
C ASN A 393 20.69 25.44 14.27
N ILE A 394 19.61 24.67 14.36
CA ILE A 394 18.42 25.06 15.11
C ILE A 394 18.70 25.02 16.61
N ALA A 395 19.27 23.93 17.13
CA ALA A 395 19.65 23.81 18.53
C ALA A 395 20.57 24.96 18.96
N ASN A 396 21.64 25.20 18.18
CA ASN A 396 22.58 26.31 18.44
C ASN A 396 21.88 27.68 18.48
N PHE A 397 20.90 27.90 17.59
CA PHE A 397 20.16 29.16 17.54
C PHE A 397 19.21 29.30 18.74
N VAL A 398 18.53 28.22 19.14
CA VAL A 398 17.68 28.22 20.34
C VAL A 398 18.53 28.54 21.58
N ASP A 399 19.63 27.81 21.76
CA ASP A 399 20.48 27.93 22.95
C ASP A 399 21.21 29.28 23.03
N ASN A 400 21.83 29.72 21.93
CA ASN A 400 22.70 30.90 21.94
C ASN A 400 22.00 32.19 21.51
N THR A 401 20.71 32.14 21.13
CA THR A 401 19.95 33.34 20.77
C THR A 401 18.67 33.42 21.57
N ILE A 402 17.76 32.44 21.46
CA ILE A 402 16.45 32.55 22.11
C ILE A 402 16.59 32.51 23.64
N LEU A 403 17.31 31.53 24.18
CA LEU A 403 17.37 31.27 25.63
C LEU A 403 18.20 32.28 26.43
N VAL A 404 19.06 33.05 25.75
CA VAL A 404 20.00 34.02 26.36
C VAL A 404 19.63 35.48 26.13
N THR A 405 18.64 35.78 25.27
CA THR A 405 18.22 37.17 25.03
C THR A 405 17.48 37.76 26.23
N GLU A 406 17.93 38.92 26.73
CA GLU A 406 17.35 39.56 27.92
C GLU A 406 16.27 40.60 27.59
N ASP A 407 16.53 41.53 26.65
CA ASP A 407 15.67 42.69 26.42
C ASP A 407 14.55 42.43 25.39
N TYR A 408 14.95 42.15 24.14
CA TYR A 408 14.03 41.86 23.05
C TYR A 408 14.68 40.96 22.00
N LEU A 409 13.87 40.08 21.40
CA LEU A 409 14.27 39.20 20.30
C LEU A 409 13.59 39.65 19.02
N GLU A 410 14.35 40.00 18.00
CA GLU A 410 13.85 40.20 16.64
C GLU A 410 14.16 38.96 15.79
N ILE A 411 13.12 38.30 15.29
CA ILE A 411 13.26 37.04 14.54
C ILE A 411 12.28 36.98 13.37
N PRO A 412 12.70 36.52 12.18
CA PRO A 412 11.77 36.22 11.10
C PRO A 412 10.77 35.15 11.55
N SER A 413 9.47 35.42 11.37
CA SER A 413 8.37 34.46 11.64
C SER A 413 8.66 33.04 11.12
N LYS A 414 9.16 32.94 9.89
CA LYS A 414 9.59 31.67 9.29
C LYS A 414 10.66 30.94 10.11
N LYS A 415 11.70 31.66 10.56
CA LYS A 415 12.79 31.06 11.36
C LYS A 415 12.28 30.59 12.72
N LEU A 416 11.40 31.36 13.36
CA LEU A 416 10.75 30.95 14.60
C LEU A 416 9.92 29.67 14.41
N ARG A 417 9.15 29.60 13.32
CA ARG A 417 8.37 28.41 12.95
C ARG A 417 9.25 27.18 12.71
N GLU A 418 10.40 27.35 12.05
CA GLU A 418 11.39 26.28 11.86
C GLU A 418 11.94 25.78 13.19
N CYS A 419 12.20 26.68 14.15
CA CYS A 419 12.63 26.31 15.50
C CYS A 419 11.57 25.47 16.21
N PHE A 420 10.30 25.90 16.20
CA PHE A 420 9.21 25.11 16.78
C PHE A 420 9.09 23.73 16.16
N VAL A 421 9.00 23.64 14.83
CA VAL A 421 8.82 22.36 14.14
C VAL A 421 9.99 21.42 14.43
N CYS A 422 11.22 21.90 14.28
CA CYS A 422 12.41 21.06 14.47
C CYS A 422 12.56 20.60 15.93
N THR A 423 12.37 21.48 16.92
CA THR A 423 12.55 21.12 18.34
C THR A 423 11.45 20.14 18.79
N LEU A 424 10.21 20.35 18.36
CA LEU A 424 9.13 19.39 18.61
C LEU A 424 9.41 18.03 17.96
N GLN A 425 9.91 18.00 16.72
CA GLN A 425 10.28 16.76 16.04
C GLN A 425 11.40 16.00 16.77
N ILE A 426 12.42 16.72 17.25
CA ILE A 426 13.52 16.16 18.04
C ILE A 426 12.99 15.54 19.34
N TYR A 427 12.14 16.27 20.07
CA TYR A 427 11.51 15.78 21.29
C TYR A 427 10.71 14.49 21.03
N ILE A 428 9.85 14.51 20.00
CA ILE A 428 9.04 13.35 19.61
C ILE A 428 9.94 12.16 19.26
N LEU A 429 11.02 12.39 18.51
CA LEU A 429 11.96 11.34 18.16
C LEU A 429 12.59 10.70 19.40
N TYR A 430 13.09 11.52 20.33
CA TYR A 430 13.76 11.03 21.54
C TYR A 430 12.87 10.12 22.39
N TYR A 431 11.59 10.50 22.56
CA TYR A 431 10.68 9.77 23.46
C TYR A 431 9.86 8.68 22.77
N LEU A 432 9.63 8.78 21.46
CA LEU A 432 8.76 7.85 20.72
C LEU A 432 9.50 7.01 19.68
N ASP A 433 10.80 7.20 19.46
CA ASP A 433 11.59 6.55 18.41
C ASP A 433 10.96 6.73 17.02
N TYR A 434 10.45 7.95 16.76
CA TYR A 434 9.63 8.27 15.60
C TYR A 434 9.87 9.68 15.10
N VAL A 435 10.07 9.84 13.79
CA VAL A 435 10.19 11.15 13.15
C VAL A 435 8.87 11.48 12.45
N PRO A 436 8.07 12.42 12.97
CA PRO A 436 6.81 12.76 12.35
C PRO A 436 7.01 13.54 11.06
N ASN A 437 6.42 13.05 9.98
CA ASN A 437 6.35 13.74 8.69
C ASN A 437 5.23 14.80 8.68
N SER A 438 5.20 15.66 9.70
CA SER A 438 4.25 16.76 9.82
C SER A 438 4.99 18.06 10.11
N LYS A 439 4.49 19.15 9.51
CA LYS A 439 4.86 20.52 9.86
C LYS A 439 3.73 21.27 10.55
N ASN A 440 2.62 20.58 10.84
CA ASN A 440 1.51 21.14 11.60
C ASN A 440 1.94 21.17 13.07
N ILE A 441 2.12 22.38 13.60
CA ILE A 441 2.53 22.60 14.99
C ILE A 441 1.50 22.02 15.95
N ASN A 442 0.20 22.07 15.64
CA ASN A 442 -0.84 21.49 16.48
C ASN A 442 -0.64 19.96 16.60
N THR A 443 -0.51 19.26 15.47
CA THR A 443 -0.25 17.81 15.46
C THR A 443 1.03 17.46 16.22
N LEU A 444 2.12 18.23 16.03
CA LEU A 444 3.39 18.01 16.73
C LEU A 444 3.25 18.22 18.25
N LEU A 445 2.54 19.27 18.69
CA LEU A 445 2.27 19.50 20.10
C LEU A 445 1.44 18.37 20.72
N GLN A 446 0.44 17.85 20.01
CA GLN A 446 -0.30 16.67 20.49
C GLN A 446 0.63 15.46 20.62
N LEU A 447 1.52 15.21 19.66
CA LEU A 447 2.48 14.11 19.77
C LEU A 447 3.47 14.27 20.94
N VAL A 448 3.86 15.51 21.26
CA VAL A 448 4.65 15.81 22.47
C VAL A 448 3.87 15.47 23.75
N ARG A 449 2.56 15.77 23.78
CA ARG A 449 1.71 15.36 24.91
C ARG A 449 1.64 13.85 25.05
N TYR A 450 1.46 13.15 23.93
CA TYR A 450 1.49 11.69 23.89
C TYR A 450 2.85 11.11 24.32
N ALA A 451 3.95 11.80 24.04
CA ALA A 451 5.29 11.42 24.48
C ALA A 451 5.51 11.55 25.99
N GLY A 452 4.65 12.28 26.71
CA GLY A 452 4.63 12.30 28.18
C GLY A 452 4.50 13.69 28.82
N ILE A 453 4.64 14.78 28.07
CA ILE A 453 4.47 16.14 28.64
C ILE A 453 2.99 16.47 28.75
N THR A 454 2.45 16.30 29.94
CA THR A 454 1.03 16.55 30.26
C THR A 454 0.84 17.46 31.47
N ASN A 455 1.90 18.17 31.89
CA ASN A 455 1.81 19.05 33.06
C ASN A 455 1.02 20.34 32.75
N GLU A 456 0.37 20.88 33.77
CA GLU A 456 -0.47 22.09 33.65
C GLU A 456 0.35 23.31 33.20
N GLU A 457 1.61 23.39 33.63
CA GLU A 457 2.56 24.44 33.24
C GLU A 457 2.79 24.49 31.73
N PHE A 458 2.99 23.33 31.09
CA PHE A 458 3.16 23.23 29.65
C PHE A 458 1.90 23.64 28.90
N GLU A 459 0.72 23.23 29.38
CA GLU A 459 -0.54 23.64 28.76
C GLU A 459 -0.76 25.15 28.85
N GLN A 460 -0.50 25.75 30.02
CA GLN A 460 -0.56 27.20 30.19
C GLN A 460 0.44 27.90 29.26
N LEU A 461 1.66 27.40 29.14
CA LEU A 461 2.67 27.95 28.24
C LEU A 461 2.23 27.87 26.77
N VAL A 462 1.69 26.73 26.32
CA VAL A 462 1.17 26.56 24.96
C VAL A 462 0.05 27.57 24.67
N GLN A 463 -0.86 27.82 25.61
CA GLN A 463 -1.90 28.85 25.44
C GLN A 463 -1.29 30.25 25.38
N ASN A 464 -0.32 30.54 26.23
CA ASN A 464 0.34 31.85 26.29
C ASN A 464 1.12 32.19 25.01
N ILE A 465 1.71 31.19 24.35
CA ILE A 465 2.46 31.38 23.10
C ILE A 465 1.64 31.07 21.85
N LYS A 466 0.35 30.71 21.98
CA LYS A 466 -0.56 30.39 20.86
C LYS A 466 -0.51 31.41 19.71
N PRO A 467 -0.45 32.74 19.94
CA PRO A 467 -0.32 33.72 18.85
C PRO A 467 0.96 33.53 18.03
N LEU A 468 2.05 33.06 18.63
CA LEU A 468 3.31 32.79 17.90
C LEU A 468 3.26 31.49 17.09
N LEU A 469 2.44 30.53 17.53
CA LEU A 469 2.35 29.20 16.92
C LEU A 469 1.43 29.17 15.69
N PHE A 470 0.38 30.01 15.66
CA PHE A 470 -0.74 29.85 14.69
C PHE A 470 -1.11 31.11 13.90
N ASN A 471 -0.47 32.27 14.10
CA ASN A 471 -0.81 33.50 13.38
C ASN A 471 -0.55 33.46 11.85
N ASP A 472 0.16 32.46 11.36
CA ASP A 472 0.46 32.29 9.92
C ASP A 472 -0.73 31.72 9.10
N GLU A 473 -1.80 31.23 9.74
CA GLU A 473 -2.89 30.56 9.02
C GLU A 473 -3.90 31.49 8.35
N VAL A 474 -3.87 32.80 8.66
CA VAL A 474 -4.92 33.76 8.27
C VAL A 474 -4.69 34.40 6.90
N ASP A 475 -3.48 34.39 6.32
CA ASP A 475 -3.22 35.15 5.09
C ASP A 475 -2.19 34.50 4.14
N ARG A 476 -2.58 33.38 3.52
CA ARG A 476 -1.73 32.58 2.58
C ARG A 476 -1.19 33.38 1.38
N ASN A 477 -1.72 34.57 1.09
CA ASN A 477 -1.33 35.39 -0.06
C ASN A 477 -0.36 36.54 0.28
N LYS A 478 0.09 36.68 1.54
CA LYS A 478 0.99 37.78 1.97
C LYS A 478 2.11 37.35 2.91
N VAL A 479 2.69 36.16 2.71
CA VAL A 479 3.92 35.77 3.42
C VAL A 479 5.11 36.56 2.86
N ARG A 480 5.19 37.85 3.21
CA ARG A 480 6.46 38.56 3.29
C ARG A 480 7.01 38.29 4.68
N GLU A 481 8.32 38.02 4.74
CA GLU A 481 9.12 37.87 5.96
C GLU A 481 8.85 39.04 6.92
N LYS A 482 7.86 38.88 7.81
CA LYS A 482 7.68 39.81 8.92
C LYS A 482 8.63 39.38 10.02
N ASN A 483 9.58 40.24 10.34
CA ASN A 483 10.32 40.15 11.59
C ASN A 483 9.33 40.40 12.74
N ILE A 484 9.30 39.46 13.67
CA ILE A 484 8.53 39.58 14.91
C ILE A 484 9.49 40.10 15.97
N ARG A 485 9.08 41.14 16.68
CA ARG A 485 9.78 41.64 17.87
C ARG A 485 9.08 41.12 19.12
N LEU A 486 9.78 40.32 19.91
CA LEU A 486 9.30 39.74 21.16
C LEU A 486 10.02 40.40 22.33
N GLN A 487 9.28 40.80 23.36
CA GLN A 487 9.82 41.42 24.58
C GLN A 487 8.90 41.14 25.77
N GLY A 488 9.41 41.35 26.99
CA GLY A 488 8.65 41.16 28.23
C GLY A 488 8.07 39.74 28.37
N GLN A 489 6.82 39.63 28.83
CA GLN A 489 6.18 38.35 29.15
C GLN A 489 6.14 37.36 27.98
N MET A 490 5.95 37.83 26.75
CA MET A 490 5.88 36.94 25.58
C MET A 490 7.25 36.29 25.28
N LEU A 491 8.34 37.04 25.46
CA LEU A 491 9.70 36.49 25.33
C LEU A 491 9.98 35.46 26.44
N GLN A 492 9.59 35.77 27.68
CA GLN A 492 9.74 34.85 28.82
C GLN A 492 8.94 33.56 28.63
N ASN A 493 7.72 33.64 28.12
CA ASN A 493 6.88 32.47 27.82
C ASN A 493 7.52 31.62 26.70
N LEU A 494 8.07 32.26 25.66
CA LEU A 494 8.77 31.57 24.58
C LEU A 494 10.01 30.83 25.09
N GLN A 495 10.83 31.49 25.91
CA GLN A 495 12.02 30.89 26.52
C GLN A 495 11.66 29.72 27.43
N SER A 496 10.62 29.86 28.24
CA SER A 496 10.14 28.80 29.13
C SER A 496 9.65 27.59 28.34
N PHE A 497 8.94 27.81 27.23
CA PHE A 497 8.54 26.74 26.33
C PHE A 497 9.75 25.97 25.77
N PHE A 498 10.76 26.68 25.25
CA PHE A 498 11.96 26.02 24.72
C PHE A 498 12.79 25.35 25.81
N ARG A 499 12.80 25.83 27.06
CA ARG A 499 13.47 25.12 28.17
C ARG A 499 12.82 23.78 28.51
N ILE A 500 11.52 23.64 28.29
CA ILE A 500 10.79 22.39 28.53
C ILE A 500 10.99 21.39 27.39
N ILE A 501 11.01 21.88 26.15
CA ILE A 501 10.98 21.05 24.94
C ILE A 501 12.36 20.82 24.32
N ASN A 502 13.31 21.71 24.53
CA ASN A 502 14.64 21.57 23.98
C ASN A 502 15.41 20.51 24.79
N LEU A 503 15.91 19.49 24.11
CA LEU A 503 16.93 18.61 24.66
C LEU A 503 18.26 19.35 24.60
N SER A 504 19.08 19.21 25.63
CA SER A 504 20.38 19.87 25.68
C SER A 504 21.26 19.41 24.52
N GLN A 505 22.21 20.24 24.07
CA GLN A 505 23.20 19.85 23.05
C GLN A 505 23.91 18.52 23.39
N ALA A 506 24.16 18.24 24.66
CA ALA A 506 24.78 17.00 25.13
C ALA A 506 23.90 15.74 24.96
N GLU A 507 22.59 15.90 24.73
CA GLU A 507 21.65 14.82 24.42
C GLU A 507 21.41 14.67 22.91
N ILE A 508 21.92 15.61 22.10
CA ILE A 508 21.79 15.64 20.64
C ILE A 508 23.11 15.23 19.96
N GLU A 509 24.27 15.56 20.55
CA GLU A 509 25.61 15.08 20.18
C GLU A 509 25.91 13.69 20.74
#